data_AF-A0A017TFQ7-F1
#
_entry.id   AF-A0A017TFQ7-F1
#
_cell.length_a   1.000
_cell.length_b   1.000
_cell.length_c   1.000
_cell.angle_alpha   90.00
_cell.angle_beta   90.00
_cell.angle_gamma   90.00
#
_symmetry.space_group_name_H-M   'P 1'
#
loop_
_entity.id
_entity.type
_entity.pdbx_description
1 polymer ?
#
loop_
_entity_poly.entity_id
_entity_poly.type
_entity_poly.pdbx_seq_one_letter_code
_entity_poly.pdbx_strand_id
1 'polypeptide(L)' 'MKLPEPFTYFVDRSLGREVVVQALRAAGEQVHAHDDLFPQNTPDTTWLTDVGQRGWWS' A
#
# COMPACT_ATOMS: atom_id res chain seq x y z
N MET A 1 -10.55 -18.64 -18.57
CA MET A 1 -9.55 -17.98 -17.70
C MET A 1 -10.29 -17.00 -16.81
N LYS A 2 -10.19 -17.15 -15.48
CA LYS A 2 -10.61 -16.08 -14.56
C LYS A 2 -9.45 -15.06 -14.57
N LEU A 3 -9.72 -13.80 -14.89
CA LEU A 3 -8.70 -12.76 -14.74
C LEU A 3 -8.28 -12.74 -13.26
N PRO A 4 -6.97 -12.59 -12.96
CA PRO A 4 -6.56 -12.39 -11.58
C PRO A 4 -7.32 -11.19 -11.01
N GLU A 5 -7.79 -11.33 -9.78
CA GLU A 5 -8.47 -10.23 -9.10
C GLU A 5 -7.47 -9.07 -8.95
N PRO A 6 -7.92 -7.81 -9.07
CA PRO A 6 -7.04 -6.65 -8.98
C PRO A 6 -6.25 -6.69 -7.67
N PHE A 7 -4.93 -6.74 -7.77
CA PHE A 7 -4.07 -6.74 -6.60
C PHE A 7 -3.90 -5.30 -6.11
N THR A 8 -4.10 -5.08 -4.81
CA THR A 8 -3.89 -3.76 -4.20
C THR A 8 -2.58 -3.78 -3.43
N TYR A 9 -1.63 -2.96 -3.87
CA TYR A 9 -0.35 -2.81 -3.21
C TYR A 9 -0.45 -1.82 -2.05
N PHE A 10 0.13 -2.18 -0.91
CA PHE A 10 0.41 -1.24 0.16
C PHE A 10 1.91 -0.97 0.21
N VAL A 11 2.30 0.31 0.23
CA VAL A 11 3.71 0.73 0.31
C VAL A 11 3.96 1.42 1.64
N ASP A 12 4.86 0.84 2.44
CA ASP A 12 5.25 1.40 3.73
C ASP A 12 6.18 2.62 3.58
N ARG A 13 6.35 3.38 4.67
CA ARG A 13 7.13 4.63 4.71
C ARG A 13 8.59 4.46 4.27
N SER A 14 9.17 3.30 4.50
CA SER A 14 10.60 3.00 4.29
C SER A 14 10.96 2.87 2.82
N LEU A 15 10.01 2.48 1.97
CA LEU A 15 10.21 2.25 0.53
C LEU A 15 10.18 3.54 -0.31
N GLY A 16 9.96 4.69 0.32
CA GLY A 16 10.04 6.01 -0.32
C GLY A 16 8.76 6.36 -1.09
N ARG A 17 8.12 7.46 -0.66
CA ARG A 17 6.78 7.90 -1.08
C ARG A 17 6.57 8.12 -2.58
N GLU A 18 7.64 8.38 -3.32
CA GLU A 18 7.53 8.95 -4.66
C GLU A 18 7.89 7.94 -5.73
N VAL A 19 9.09 7.36 -5.70
CA VAL A 19 9.56 6.58 -6.85
C VAL A 19 8.76 5.29 -7.02
N VAL A 20 8.59 4.51 -5.95
CA VAL A 20 7.90 3.21 -6.02
C VAL A 20 6.40 3.38 -6.22
N VAL A 21 5.77 4.26 -5.44
CA VAL A 21 4.32 4.51 -5.52
C VAL A 21 3.94 5.07 -6.89
N GLN A 22 4.72 6.02 -7.44
CA GLN A 22 4.44 6.58 -8.76
C GLN A 22 4.68 5.55 -9.86
N ALA A 23 5.75 4.74 -9.76
CA ALA A 23 6.00 3.69 -10.76
C ALA A 23 4.87 2.66 -10.81
N LEU A 24 4.38 2.20 -9.65
CA LEU A 24 3.27 1.25 -9.58
C LEU A 24 1.96 1.86 -10.10
N ARG A 25 1.65 3.11 -9.72
CA ARG A 25 0.49 3.83 -10.25
C ARG A 25 0.58 4.04 -11.77
N ALA A 26 1.76 4.37 -12.29
CA ALA A 26 2.00 4.53 -13.72
C ALA A 26 1.87 3.20 -14.48
N ALA A 27 2.11 2.06 -13.83
CA ALA A 27 1.86 0.74 -14.37
C ALA A 27 0.36 0.34 -14.38
N GLY A 28 -0.52 1.17 -13.82
CA GLY A 28 -1.96 0.91 -13.74
C GLY A 28 -2.39 0.10 -12.51
N GLU A 29 -1.49 -0.13 -11.57
CA GLU A 29 -1.79 -0.87 -10.35
C GLU A 29 -2.51 0.01 -9.31
N GLN A 30 -3.33 -0.63 -8.47
CA GLN A 30 -3.94 0.04 -7.32
C GLN A 30 -2.94 0.07 -6.16
N VAL A 31 -2.63 1.28 -5.67
CA VAL A 31 -1.58 1.49 -4.66
C VAL A 31 -2.03 2.45 -3.59
N HIS A 32 -1.96 1.99 -2.34
CA HIS A 32 -2.09 2.82 -1.15
C HIS A 32 -0.71 3.00 -0.50
N ALA A 33 -0.22 4.23 -0.42
CA ALA A 33 0.94 4.52 0.40
C ALA A 33 0.50 4.69 1.86
N HIS A 34 1.38 4.37 2.81
CA HIS A 34 1.13 4.64 4.23
C HIS A 34 0.64 6.08 4.46
N ASP A 35 1.30 7.05 3.84
CA ASP A 35 1.01 8.48 4.02
C ASP A 35 -0.34 8.92 3.42
N ASP A 36 -0.92 8.12 2.52
CA ASP A 36 -2.27 8.37 2.00
C ASP A 36 -3.35 8.06 3.05
N LEU A 37 -3.03 7.18 4.01
CA LEU A 37 -3.99 6.58 4.95
C LEU A 37 -3.72 6.92 6.41
N PHE A 38 -2.47 7.21 6.76
CA PHE A 38 -2.02 7.32 8.14
C PHE A 38 -1.10 8.52 8.34
N PRO A 39 -1.24 9.26 9.46
CA PRO A 39 -0.27 10.25 9.90
C PRO A 39 1.14 9.66 10.06
N GLN A 40 2.17 10.48 9.84
CA GLN A 40 3.59 10.09 9.97
C GLN A 40 3.99 9.58 11.36
N ASN A 41 3.21 9.85 12.40
CA ASN A 41 3.48 9.38 13.76
C ASN A 41 2.60 8.19 14.17
N THR A 42 1.84 7.61 13.23
CA THR A 42 1.03 6.42 13.49
C THR A 42 1.94 5.26 13.91
N PRO A 43 1.67 4.59 15.05
CA PRO A 43 2.44 3.44 15.50
C PRO A 43 2.31 2.25 14.56
N ASP A 44 3.37 1.46 14.44
CA ASP A 44 3.41 0.28 13.57
C ASP A 44 2.34 -0.75 13.92
N THR A 45 2.09 -0.96 15.21
CA THR A 45 1.02 -1.85 15.68
C THR A 45 -0.36 -1.42 15.21
N THR A 46 -0.58 -0.12 14.94
CA THR A 46 -1.87 0.39 14.49
C THR A 46 -2.03 0.21 12.98
N TRP A 47 -1.09 0.71 12.18
CA TRP A 47 -1.24 0.65 10.72
C TRP A 47 -1.03 -0.76 10.17
N LEU A 48 -0.14 -1.58 10.75
CA LEU A 48 0.03 -2.98 10.33
C LEU A 48 -1.24 -3.81 10.57
N THR A 49 -1.93 -3.57 11.69
CA THR A 49 -3.19 -4.25 11.99
C THR A 49 -4.28 -3.88 10.97
N ASP A 50 -4.41 -2.60 10.62
CA ASP A 50 -5.42 -2.12 9.67
C ASP A 50 -5.15 -2.62 8.23
N VAL A 51 -3.94 -2.41 7.71
CA VAL A 51 -3.50 -2.92 6.40
C VAL A 51 -3.71 -4.43 6.33
N GLY A 52 -3.47 -5.08 7.46
CA GLY A 52 -3.62 -6.50 7.58
C GLY A 52 -5.04 -7.03 7.49
N GLN A 53 -5.96 -6.37 8.19
CA GLN A 53 -7.40 -6.66 8.11
C GLN A 53 -7.96 -6.46 6.70
N ARG A 54 -7.33 -5.57 5.91
CA ARG A 54 -7.71 -5.31 4.51
C ARG A 54 -7.15 -6.31 3.52
N GLY A 55 -6.26 -7.21 3.97
CA GLY A 55 -5.68 -8.24 3.11
C GLY A 55 -4.59 -7.72 2.16
N TRP A 56 -4.00 -6.56 2.44
CA TRP A 56 -2.94 -5.96 1.62
C TRP A 56 -1.55 -6.49 2.01
N TRP A 57 -1.45 -7.81 2.17
CA TRP A 57 -0.18 -8.49 2.39
C TRP A 57 0.36 -8.91 1.02
N SER A 58 1.60 -8.51 0.70
CA SER A 58 2.31 -9.07 -0.45
C SER A 58 2.85 -10.45 -0.16
#